data_AF-A0A2G4RED0-F1
#
_entry.id   AF-A0A2G4RED0-F1
#
_cell.length_a   1.000
_cell.length_b   1.000
_cell.length_c   1.000
_cell.angle_alpha   90.00
_cell.angle_beta   90.00
_cell.angle_gamma   90.00
#
_symmetry.space_group_name_H-M   'P 1'
#
loop_
_entity.id
_entity.type
_entity.pdbx_description
1 polymer ?
#
loop_
_entity_poly.entity_id
_entity_poly.type
_entity_poly.pdbx_seq_one_letter_code
_entity_poly.pdbx_strand_id
1 'polypeptide(L)'
;HSVITADGMLTESYLDTGNRSAFQQKGKVVRIGGTVKTWANNAGAPLEVARAFVEPLFHALEGRENSVLGCRLPEETVETTSNPDLHLVTETGATIRPMRQNGQKYSFMLPPGTQSVRIVSRASRPADVIGPFVDDRRYMGVAVADVRLLCATQPYNITAHLQAEKPEGWHASKATDYAWTNGNAVLPLGAHLPAGTMGILSMNIRAAGPYLVNDQQKKEMAARSA
;
A
#
# COMPACT_ATOMS: atom_id res chain seq x y z
N HIS A 1 -14.03 28.45 13.37
CA HIS A 1 -13.35 27.87 12.22
C HIS A 1 -13.62 28.79 11.04
N SER A 2 -12.56 29.44 10.61
CA SER A 2 -12.51 30.42 9.53
C SER A 2 -11.08 30.46 9.00
N VAL A 3 -10.92 31.01 7.80
CA VAL A 3 -9.62 31.42 7.27
C VAL A 3 -9.14 32.65 8.04
N ILE A 4 -7.90 32.61 8.52
CA ILE A 4 -7.21 33.67 9.26
C ILE A 4 -5.87 33.95 8.59
N THR A 5 -5.20 35.03 8.96
CA THR A 5 -3.82 35.28 8.53
C THR A 5 -2.88 34.92 9.68
N ALA A 6 -1.92 34.03 9.43
CA ALA A 6 -0.85 33.68 10.34
C ALA A 6 0.49 33.84 9.60
N ASP A 7 1.43 34.58 10.19
CA ASP A 7 2.76 34.85 9.61
C ASP A 7 2.71 35.36 8.15
N GLY A 8 1.69 36.16 7.83
CA GLY A 8 1.49 36.72 6.48
C GLY A 8 0.85 35.77 5.46
N MET A 9 0.44 34.57 5.86
CA MET A 9 -0.21 33.57 5.00
C MET A 9 -1.65 33.29 5.44
N LEU A 10 -2.57 33.21 4.47
CA LEU A 10 -3.93 32.74 4.72
C LEU A 10 -3.88 31.28 5.16
N THR A 11 -4.38 31.01 6.36
CA THR A 11 -4.34 29.71 7.02
C THR A 11 -5.69 29.44 7.65
N GLU A 12 -6.09 28.18 7.63
CA GLU A 12 -7.36 27.78 8.22
C GLU A 12 -7.20 27.45 9.70
N SER A 13 -8.00 28.09 10.57
CA SER A 13 -8.02 27.77 12.00
C SER A 13 -8.51 26.34 12.25
N TYR A 14 -8.12 25.70 13.36
CA TYR A 14 -8.48 24.31 13.69
C TYR A 14 -9.98 23.97 13.46
N LEU A 15 -10.21 22.91 12.69
CA LEU A 15 -11.53 22.30 12.46
C LEU A 15 -11.70 21.09 13.39
N ASP A 16 -12.74 21.10 14.20
CA ASP A 16 -13.06 20.00 15.11
C ASP A 16 -13.84 18.91 14.40
N THR A 17 -13.13 17.91 13.88
CA THR A 17 -13.73 16.73 13.23
C THR A 17 -13.98 15.57 14.20
N GLY A 18 -14.11 15.87 15.50
CA GLY A 18 -14.31 14.87 16.55
C GLY A 18 -13.01 14.38 17.19
N ASN A 19 -11.87 14.96 16.82
CA ASN A 19 -10.55 14.67 17.42
C ASN A 19 -10.19 15.58 18.60
N ARG A 20 -11.10 16.48 19.02
CA ARG A 20 -10.80 17.46 20.08
C ARG A 20 -10.48 16.85 21.44
N SER A 21 -10.93 15.63 21.71
CA SER A 21 -10.62 14.88 22.93
C SER A 21 -9.14 14.53 23.07
N ALA A 22 -8.38 14.51 21.96
CA ALA A 22 -6.93 14.28 21.97
C ALA A 22 -6.13 15.47 22.52
N PHE A 23 -6.73 16.68 22.63
CA PHE A 23 -6.06 17.84 23.19
C PHE A 23 -6.18 17.83 24.71
N GLN A 24 -5.04 17.77 25.40
CA GLN A 24 -5.00 17.80 26.86
C GLN A 24 -5.55 19.13 27.39
N GLN A 25 -6.64 19.07 28.16
CA GLN A 25 -7.17 20.22 28.89
C GLN A 25 -6.60 20.20 30.32
N LYS A 26 -5.57 20.99 30.58
CA LYS A 26 -5.05 21.19 31.94
C LYS A 26 -5.88 22.26 32.65
N GLY A 27 -6.60 21.92 33.72
CA GLY A 27 -7.31 22.87 34.59
C GLY A 27 -8.66 22.39 35.14
N LYS A 28 -9.29 23.20 36.01
CA LYS A 28 -10.58 22.93 36.69
C LYS A 28 -11.83 23.25 35.85
N VAL A 29 -11.68 23.71 34.61
CA VAL A 29 -12.81 24.03 33.74
C VAL A 29 -13.29 22.75 33.07
N VAL A 30 -14.59 22.45 33.17
CA VAL A 30 -15.24 21.36 32.43
C VAL A 30 -15.78 21.95 31.12
N ARG A 31 -15.49 21.31 29.98
CA ARG A 31 -15.92 21.78 28.66
C ARG A 31 -17.19 21.05 28.25
N ILE A 32 -18.24 21.80 27.95
CA ILE A 32 -19.49 21.28 27.39
C ILE A 32 -19.31 21.13 25.87
N GLY A 33 -19.77 20.01 25.31
CA GLY A 33 -19.43 19.54 23.95
C GLY A 33 -19.75 20.51 22.81
N GLY A 34 -19.06 20.31 21.69
CA GLY A 34 -19.34 20.97 20.40
C GLY A 34 -19.76 19.95 19.34
N THR A 35 -20.50 20.38 18.33
CA THR A 35 -20.89 19.54 17.19
C THR A 35 -19.66 19.12 16.38
N VAL A 36 -19.56 17.82 16.10
CA VAL A 36 -18.54 17.25 15.22
C VAL A 36 -18.74 17.80 13.81
N LYS A 37 -17.69 18.43 13.27
CA LYS A 37 -17.68 18.99 11.92
C LYS A 37 -17.06 18.03 10.93
N THR A 38 -17.24 18.29 9.64
CA THR A 38 -16.58 17.54 8.57
C THR A 38 -15.87 18.50 7.62
N TRP A 39 -14.76 18.04 7.04
CA TRP A 39 -14.06 18.79 5.99
C TRP A 39 -14.98 19.11 4.81
N ALA A 40 -15.84 18.17 4.42
CA ALA A 40 -16.76 18.35 3.30
C ALA A 40 -17.75 19.52 3.49
N ASN A 41 -18.24 19.75 4.72
CA ASN A 41 -19.34 20.70 4.95
C ASN A 41 -18.93 21.95 5.73
N ASN A 42 -17.76 21.93 6.38
CA ASN A 42 -17.42 22.95 7.37
C ASN A 42 -16.01 23.52 7.23
N ALA A 43 -15.25 23.11 6.21
CA ALA A 43 -14.01 23.76 5.86
C ALA A 43 -14.29 25.17 5.31
N GLY A 44 -13.46 26.13 5.70
CA GLY A 44 -13.36 27.46 5.13
C GLY A 44 -12.77 27.48 3.71
N ALA A 45 -12.13 26.41 3.24
CA ALA A 45 -11.75 26.19 1.85
C ALA A 45 -11.89 24.71 1.43
N PRO A 46 -12.11 24.40 0.14
CA PRO A 46 -12.14 23.02 -0.34
C PRO A 46 -10.81 22.28 -0.07
N LEU A 47 -10.91 21.05 0.43
CA LEU A 47 -9.74 20.18 0.62
C LEU A 47 -9.37 19.52 -0.72
N GLU A 48 -8.22 19.88 -1.28
CA GLU A 48 -7.68 19.28 -2.50
C GLU A 48 -6.34 18.58 -2.19
N VAL A 49 -6.31 17.26 -2.42
CA VAL A 49 -5.16 16.39 -2.15
C VAL A 49 -4.69 15.63 -3.40
N ALA A 50 -5.33 15.88 -4.55
CA ALA A 50 -4.93 15.27 -5.81
C ALA A 50 -3.50 15.69 -6.17
N ARG A 51 -2.68 14.70 -6.52
CA ARG A 51 -1.29 14.91 -6.93
C ARG A 51 -1.14 16.00 -7.99
N ALA A 52 -2.02 16.02 -8.99
CA ALA A 52 -2.01 17.01 -10.07
C ALA A 52 -2.12 18.47 -9.59
N PHE A 53 -2.69 18.70 -8.40
CA PHE A 53 -2.77 20.01 -7.76
C PHE A 53 -1.63 20.25 -6.76
N VAL A 54 -1.32 19.26 -5.91
CA VAL A 54 -0.36 19.41 -4.81
C VAL A 54 1.10 19.37 -5.27
N GLU A 55 1.44 18.51 -6.22
CA GLU A 55 2.83 18.31 -6.69
C GLU A 55 3.42 19.59 -7.33
N PRO A 56 2.71 20.34 -8.21
CA PRO A 56 3.24 21.61 -8.71
C PRO A 56 3.48 22.65 -7.62
N LEU A 57 2.61 22.71 -6.60
CA LEU A 57 2.77 23.61 -5.45
C LEU A 57 3.98 23.23 -4.61
N PHE A 58 4.18 21.92 -4.39
CA PHE A 58 5.35 21.41 -3.70
C PHE A 58 6.64 21.85 -4.40
N HIS A 59 6.78 21.60 -5.70
CA HIS A 59 7.97 22.00 -6.45
C HIS A 59 8.14 23.52 -6.54
N ALA A 60 7.05 24.29 -6.58
CA ALA A 60 7.11 25.75 -6.54
C ALA A 60 7.62 26.29 -5.20
N LEU A 61 7.38 25.56 -4.10
CA LEU A 61 7.92 25.89 -2.77
C LEU A 61 9.36 25.39 -2.61
N GLU A 62 9.66 24.19 -3.06
CA GLU A 62 11.02 23.61 -3.12
C GLU A 62 11.97 24.51 -3.92
N GLY A 63 11.53 25.04 -5.07
CA GLY A 63 12.33 25.98 -5.86
C GLY A 63 12.68 27.31 -5.15
N ARG A 64 12.07 27.62 -4.00
CA ARG A 64 12.41 28.79 -3.17
C ARG A 64 13.57 28.52 -2.22
N GLU A 65 14.08 27.29 -2.11
CA GLU A 65 15.18 26.91 -1.22
C GLU A 65 16.39 27.86 -1.32
N ASN A 66 16.79 28.23 -2.53
CA ASN A 66 17.92 29.13 -2.77
C ASN A 66 17.70 30.57 -2.23
N SER A 67 16.47 30.91 -1.83
CA SER A 67 16.09 32.22 -1.31
C SER A 67 15.84 32.22 0.21
N VAL A 68 15.91 31.06 0.88
CA VAL A 68 15.64 30.94 2.33
C VAL A 68 16.90 30.47 3.06
N LEU A 69 17.48 31.38 3.85
CA LEU A 69 18.64 31.10 4.71
C LEU A 69 18.35 29.94 5.66
N GLY A 70 19.15 28.87 5.60
CA GLY A 70 19.07 27.72 6.51
C GLY A 70 18.30 26.50 5.97
N CYS A 71 17.67 26.61 4.79
CA CYS A 71 17.05 25.46 4.12
C CYS A 71 18.11 24.71 3.30
N ARG A 72 18.84 23.79 3.94
CA ARG A 72 19.59 22.75 3.24
C ARG A 72 18.95 21.41 3.58
N LEU A 73 18.13 20.90 2.68
CA LEU A 73 17.67 19.52 2.77
C LEU A 73 18.81 18.58 2.31
N PRO A 74 19.09 17.49 3.03
CA PRO A 74 19.97 16.44 2.52
C PRO A 74 19.38 15.87 1.22
N GLU A 75 20.19 15.76 0.16
CA GLU A 75 19.87 14.93 -1.00
C GLU A 75 19.97 13.45 -0.61
N GLU A 76 19.02 12.97 0.20
CA GLU A 76 18.86 11.54 0.40
C GLU A 76 18.19 10.96 -0.85
N THR A 77 19.00 10.54 -1.80
CA THR A 77 18.54 9.75 -2.93
C THR A 77 18.10 8.39 -2.40
N VAL A 78 16.78 8.24 -2.25
CA VAL A 78 16.17 7.01 -1.78
C VAL A 78 16.23 5.98 -2.91
N GLU A 79 17.03 4.93 -2.74
CA GLU A 79 17.11 3.84 -3.70
C GLU A 79 15.79 3.06 -3.76
N THR A 80 15.29 2.86 -4.98
CA THR A 80 14.08 2.08 -5.23
C THR A 80 14.34 0.89 -6.15
N THR A 81 13.50 -0.14 -6.01
CA THR A 81 13.51 -1.33 -6.86
C THR A 81 12.12 -1.60 -7.42
N SER A 82 12.05 -2.10 -8.65
CA SER A 82 10.81 -2.59 -9.27
C SER A 82 10.53 -4.06 -8.97
N ASN A 83 11.49 -4.78 -8.38
CA ASN A 83 11.34 -6.21 -8.10
C ASN A 83 10.43 -6.43 -6.87
N PRO A 84 9.26 -7.08 -7.03
CA PRO A 84 8.36 -7.36 -5.92
C PRO A 84 8.86 -8.42 -4.93
N ASP A 85 9.91 -9.19 -5.25
CA ASP A 85 10.29 -10.41 -4.50
C ASP A 85 9.08 -11.32 -4.20
N LEU A 86 8.18 -11.45 -5.19
CA LEU A 86 6.92 -12.16 -5.01
C LEU A 86 7.16 -13.64 -4.70
N HIS A 87 6.59 -14.11 -3.59
CA HIS A 87 6.62 -15.51 -3.19
C HIS A 87 5.34 -15.87 -2.43
N LEU A 88 5.12 -17.19 -2.27
CA LEU A 88 4.04 -17.68 -1.44
C LEU A 88 4.59 -18.22 -0.13
N VAL A 89 3.79 -18.14 0.93
CA VAL A 89 4.04 -18.81 2.20
C VAL A 89 2.85 -19.71 2.51
N THR A 90 3.09 -21.00 2.74
CA THR A 90 2.04 -21.96 3.11
C THR A 90 1.59 -21.76 4.55
N GLU A 91 0.51 -22.43 4.94
CA GLU A 91 0.01 -22.46 6.33
C GLU A 91 1.05 -23.01 7.33
N THR A 92 1.95 -23.87 6.85
CA THR A 92 3.06 -24.41 7.64
C THR A 92 4.27 -23.46 7.74
N GLY A 93 4.20 -22.29 7.09
CA GLY A 93 5.29 -21.32 7.05
C GLY A 93 6.35 -21.59 5.97
N ALA A 94 6.16 -22.60 5.11
CA ALA A 94 7.11 -22.91 4.06
C ALA A 94 7.03 -21.88 2.92
N THR A 95 8.19 -21.36 2.50
CA THR A 95 8.28 -20.41 1.38
C THR A 95 8.32 -21.15 0.03
N ILE A 96 7.45 -20.76 -0.89
CA ILE A 96 7.41 -21.25 -2.26
C ILE A 96 7.78 -20.11 -3.21
N ARG A 97 8.93 -20.25 -3.87
CA ARG A 97 9.40 -19.33 -4.92
C ARG A 97 8.70 -19.63 -6.25
N PRO A 98 8.52 -18.64 -7.13
CA PRO A 98 7.91 -18.87 -8.43
C PRO A 98 8.79 -19.82 -9.24
N MET A 99 8.19 -20.90 -9.76
CA MET A 99 8.90 -21.84 -10.64
C MET A 99 9.04 -21.28 -12.06
N ARG A 100 8.16 -20.34 -12.44
CA ARG A 100 8.18 -19.65 -13.72
C ARG A 100 7.62 -18.24 -13.55
N GLN A 101 8.25 -17.29 -14.20
CA GLN A 101 7.76 -15.93 -14.39
C GLN A 101 7.85 -15.59 -15.89
N ASN A 102 6.75 -15.15 -16.48
CA ASN A 102 6.74 -14.62 -17.84
C ASN A 102 6.03 -13.26 -17.84
N GLY A 103 6.82 -12.18 -17.86
CA GLY A 103 6.32 -10.83 -17.67
C GLY A 103 5.57 -10.70 -16.34
N GLN A 104 4.27 -10.42 -16.44
CA GLN A 104 3.36 -10.23 -15.32
C GLN A 104 2.73 -11.52 -14.78
N LYS A 105 2.96 -12.67 -15.43
CA LYS A 105 2.38 -13.96 -15.02
C LYS A 105 3.38 -14.76 -14.19
N TYR A 106 2.96 -15.14 -12.98
CA TYR A 106 3.75 -15.95 -12.05
C TYR A 106 3.10 -17.31 -11.88
N SER A 107 3.91 -18.37 -11.83
CA SER A 107 3.46 -19.73 -11.55
C SER A 107 4.24 -20.34 -10.40
N PHE A 108 3.54 -21.01 -9.49
CA PHE A 108 4.05 -21.63 -8.28
C PHE A 108 3.59 -23.09 -8.20
N MET A 109 4.50 -23.97 -7.79
CA MET A 109 4.16 -25.37 -7.50
C MET A 109 3.75 -25.49 -6.04
N LEU A 110 2.53 -25.94 -5.79
CA LEU A 110 1.98 -26.11 -4.45
C LEU A 110 2.09 -27.56 -3.99
N PRO A 111 2.52 -27.80 -2.74
CA PRO A 111 2.52 -29.14 -2.17
C PRO A 111 1.08 -29.65 -1.97
N PRO A 112 0.86 -30.97 -1.99
CA PRO A 112 -0.46 -31.55 -1.81
C PRO A 112 -1.13 -31.12 -0.50
N GLY A 113 -2.45 -30.97 -0.51
CA GLY A 113 -3.22 -30.60 0.67
C GLY A 113 -3.08 -29.15 1.13
N THR A 114 -2.45 -28.26 0.34
CA THR A 114 -2.41 -26.81 0.66
C THR A 114 -3.82 -26.23 0.56
N GLN A 115 -4.35 -25.68 1.67
CA GLN A 115 -5.71 -25.11 1.70
C GLN A 115 -5.69 -23.60 1.53
N SER A 116 -4.61 -22.95 1.96
CA SER A 116 -4.41 -21.52 1.85
C SER A 116 -2.93 -21.18 1.67
N VAL A 117 -2.66 -20.07 0.99
CA VAL A 117 -1.33 -19.49 0.88
C VAL A 117 -1.37 -18.01 1.21
N ARG A 118 -0.28 -17.45 1.71
CA ARG A 118 -0.08 -16.01 1.80
C ARG A 118 0.74 -15.55 0.61
N ILE A 119 0.24 -14.56 -0.12
CA ILE A 119 0.95 -13.86 -1.18
C ILE A 119 1.80 -12.78 -0.51
N VAL A 120 3.12 -12.95 -0.56
CA VAL A 120 4.07 -12.05 0.08
C VAL A 120 4.91 -11.35 -0.98
N SER A 121 5.03 -10.04 -0.86
CA SER A 121 5.87 -9.20 -1.71
C SER A 121 6.50 -8.08 -0.90
N ARG A 122 7.49 -7.41 -1.48
CA ARG A 122 7.85 -6.06 -1.07
C ARG A 122 6.60 -5.18 -1.11
N ALA A 123 6.53 -4.24 -0.19
CA ALA A 123 5.49 -3.22 -0.14
C ALA A 123 6.08 -1.90 0.32
N SER A 124 5.57 -0.81 -0.23
CA SER A 124 5.95 0.55 0.15
C SER A 124 4.73 1.45 0.09
N ARG A 125 4.76 2.56 0.80
CA ARG A 125 3.69 3.55 0.73
C ARG A 125 3.96 4.46 -0.45
N PRO A 126 2.98 4.72 -1.34
CA PRO A 126 3.16 5.68 -2.44
C PRO A 126 3.73 7.03 -1.98
N ALA A 127 3.33 7.51 -0.80
CA ALA A 127 3.88 8.71 -0.16
C ALA A 127 5.40 8.67 0.08
N ASP A 128 6.01 7.49 0.28
CA ASP A 128 7.45 7.36 0.55
C ASP A 128 8.28 7.20 -0.73
N VAL A 129 7.71 6.57 -1.77
CA VAL A 129 8.43 6.27 -3.02
C VAL A 129 8.20 7.30 -4.12
N ILE A 130 7.06 8.00 -4.13
CA ILE A 130 6.76 9.04 -5.12
C ILE A 130 7.13 10.42 -4.59
N GLY A 131 6.78 10.70 -3.33
CA GLY A 131 7.08 11.97 -2.67
C GLY A 131 6.00 12.41 -1.68
N PRO A 132 6.31 13.42 -0.84
CA PRO A 132 5.45 13.88 0.24
C PRO A 132 4.14 14.53 -0.22
N PHE A 133 4.01 14.85 -1.51
CA PHE A 133 2.81 15.37 -2.16
C PHE A 133 1.81 14.27 -2.58
N VAL A 134 2.07 13.01 -2.24
CA VAL A 134 1.12 11.90 -2.41
C VAL A 134 0.53 11.51 -1.05
N ASP A 135 -0.80 11.56 -0.93
CA ASP A 135 -1.50 11.27 0.34
C ASP A 135 -1.81 9.78 0.56
N ASP A 136 -1.51 8.90 -0.40
CA ASP A 136 -1.70 7.45 -0.19
C ASP A 136 -0.61 6.87 0.70
N ARG A 137 -0.95 6.69 1.98
CA ARG A 137 -0.09 6.15 3.04
C ARG A 137 -0.28 4.65 3.27
N ARG A 138 -1.06 3.98 2.42
CA ARG A 138 -1.23 2.53 2.53
C ARG A 138 0.00 1.83 1.99
N TYR A 139 0.44 0.76 2.65
CA TYR A 139 1.44 -0.13 2.07
C TYR A 139 0.84 -0.83 0.85
N MET A 140 1.46 -0.65 -0.32
CA MET A 140 1.06 -1.29 -1.57
C MET A 140 2.09 -2.35 -1.93
N GLY A 141 1.66 -3.61 -1.94
CA GLY A 141 2.46 -4.73 -2.42
C GLY A 141 2.31 -4.89 -3.93
N VAL A 142 1.57 -5.91 -4.34
CA VAL A 142 1.23 -6.18 -5.74
C VAL A 142 -0.28 -6.11 -5.99
N ALA A 143 -0.68 -5.68 -7.19
CA ALA A 143 -2.04 -5.78 -7.70
C ALA A 143 -2.25 -7.14 -8.38
N VAL A 144 -3.00 -8.02 -7.72
CA VAL A 144 -3.28 -9.36 -8.22
C VAL A 144 -4.59 -9.36 -8.99
N ALA A 145 -4.53 -9.77 -10.25
CA ALA A 145 -5.67 -9.94 -11.14
C ALA A 145 -6.13 -11.41 -11.14
N ASP A 146 -6.20 -12.08 -12.29
CA ASP A 146 -6.62 -13.48 -12.36
C ASP A 146 -5.72 -14.41 -11.55
N VAL A 147 -6.35 -15.33 -10.81
CA VAL A 147 -5.68 -16.43 -10.12
C VAL A 147 -6.32 -17.74 -10.53
N ARG A 148 -5.51 -18.69 -10.99
CA ARG A 148 -5.94 -20.01 -11.42
C ARG A 148 -5.11 -21.10 -10.77
N LEU A 149 -5.78 -22.09 -10.19
CA LEU A 149 -5.17 -23.29 -9.66
C LEU A 149 -5.41 -24.44 -10.64
N LEU A 150 -4.34 -25.04 -11.15
CA LEU A 150 -4.42 -26.29 -11.91
C LEU A 150 -4.05 -27.45 -10.99
N CYS A 151 -4.97 -28.37 -10.76
CA CYS A 151 -4.71 -29.59 -9.98
C CYS A 151 -5.14 -30.80 -10.80
N ALA A 152 -4.26 -31.80 -10.93
CA ALA A 152 -4.42 -32.92 -11.87
C ALA A 152 -4.73 -32.42 -13.30
N THR A 153 -5.97 -32.56 -13.77
CA THR A 153 -6.44 -32.13 -15.10
C THR A 153 -7.46 -30.99 -15.05
N GLN A 154 -7.87 -30.52 -13.86
CA GLN A 154 -8.95 -29.56 -13.72
C GLN A 154 -8.44 -28.18 -13.27
N PRO A 155 -8.72 -27.11 -14.03
CA PRO A 155 -8.45 -25.75 -13.62
C PRO A 155 -9.58 -25.19 -12.73
N TYR A 156 -9.20 -24.48 -11.67
CA TYR A 156 -10.09 -23.76 -10.76
C TYR A 156 -9.72 -22.28 -10.76
N ASN A 157 -10.72 -21.40 -10.88
CA ASN A 157 -10.51 -19.96 -10.72
C ASN A 157 -10.66 -19.60 -9.25
N ILE A 158 -9.64 -18.98 -8.67
CA ILE A 158 -9.68 -18.48 -7.29
C ILE A 158 -10.04 -17.00 -7.36
N THR A 159 -11.20 -16.63 -6.81
CA THR A 159 -11.75 -15.27 -6.91
C THR A 159 -11.97 -14.62 -5.55
N ALA A 160 -11.52 -15.25 -4.46
CA ALA A 160 -11.72 -14.77 -3.09
C ALA A 160 -11.23 -13.32 -2.90
N HIS A 161 -10.11 -12.94 -3.54
CA HIS A 161 -9.57 -11.58 -3.49
C HIS A 161 -10.39 -10.55 -4.28
N LEU A 162 -11.31 -10.98 -5.15
CA LEU A 162 -12.18 -10.12 -5.94
C LEU A 162 -13.58 -9.95 -5.32
N GLN A 163 -13.92 -10.74 -4.30
CA GLN A 163 -15.21 -10.65 -3.61
C GLN A 163 -15.34 -9.35 -2.79
N ALA A 164 -16.56 -8.99 -2.41
CA ALA A 164 -16.83 -7.79 -1.60
C ALA A 164 -16.12 -7.87 -0.24
N GLU A 165 -16.28 -8.99 0.46
CA GLU A 165 -15.50 -9.35 1.65
C GLU A 165 -14.22 -10.03 1.20
N LYS A 166 -13.09 -9.34 1.40
CA LYS A 166 -11.77 -9.83 1.02
C LYS A 166 -11.09 -10.47 2.22
N PRO A 167 -10.24 -11.49 2.02
CA PRO A 167 -9.41 -12.03 3.08
C PRO A 167 -8.47 -10.99 3.70
N GLU A 168 -7.81 -11.37 4.78
CA GLU A 168 -6.78 -10.54 5.43
C GLU A 168 -5.66 -10.13 4.45
N GLY A 169 -5.21 -8.88 4.56
CA GLY A 169 -4.08 -8.33 3.81
C GLY A 169 -4.41 -7.79 2.40
N TRP A 170 -5.68 -7.80 2.01
CA TRP A 170 -6.16 -7.16 0.78
C TRP A 170 -6.76 -5.79 1.07
N HIS A 171 -6.51 -4.83 0.18
CA HIS A 171 -7.15 -3.51 0.25
C HIS A 171 -8.59 -3.56 -0.24
N ALA A 172 -9.47 -2.85 0.47
CA ALA A 172 -10.82 -2.58 -0.02
C ALA A 172 -10.75 -1.83 -1.35
N SER A 173 -11.46 -2.32 -2.36
CA SER A 173 -11.51 -1.74 -3.69
C SER A 173 -12.84 -2.03 -4.35
N LYS A 174 -13.31 -1.09 -5.18
CA LYS A 174 -14.48 -1.27 -6.07
C LYS A 174 -14.10 -1.98 -7.38
N ALA A 175 -12.80 -2.17 -7.65
CA ALA A 175 -12.33 -2.90 -8.81
C ALA A 175 -12.75 -4.38 -8.72
N THR A 176 -13.21 -4.92 -9.84
CA THR A 176 -13.68 -6.31 -9.95
C THR A 176 -12.68 -7.22 -10.66
N ASP A 177 -11.65 -6.63 -11.26
CA ASP A 177 -10.66 -7.30 -12.12
C ASP A 177 -9.28 -7.43 -11.46
N TYR A 178 -9.04 -6.75 -10.33
CA TYR A 178 -7.84 -6.92 -9.50
C TYR A 178 -8.06 -6.39 -8.08
N ALA A 179 -7.20 -6.82 -7.16
CA ALA A 179 -7.10 -6.28 -5.82
C ALA A 179 -5.64 -6.05 -5.43
N TRP A 180 -5.38 -4.96 -4.70
CA TRP A 180 -4.06 -4.68 -4.15
C TRP A 180 -3.86 -5.41 -2.83
N THR A 181 -2.69 -6.03 -2.69
CA THR A 181 -2.20 -6.56 -1.41
C THR A 181 -1.53 -5.46 -0.61
N ASN A 182 -1.47 -5.60 0.72
CA ASN A 182 -0.69 -4.74 1.60
C ASN A 182 0.79 -5.17 1.74
N GLY A 183 1.23 -6.14 0.93
CA GLY A 183 2.52 -6.82 1.02
C GLY A 183 2.45 -8.23 1.60
N ASN A 184 1.35 -8.60 2.27
CA ASN A 184 1.16 -9.94 2.81
C ASN A 184 -0.34 -10.31 2.92
N ALA A 185 -0.87 -10.96 1.88
CA ALA A 185 -2.31 -11.21 1.75
C ALA A 185 -2.67 -12.69 1.71
N VAL A 186 -3.74 -13.07 2.41
CA VAL A 186 -4.24 -14.46 2.45
C VAL A 186 -5.02 -14.78 1.18
N LEU A 187 -4.71 -15.89 0.55
CA LEU A 187 -5.42 -16.42 -0.60
C LEU A 187 -5.91 -17.85 -0.28
N PRO A 188 -7.19 -18.01 0.10
CA PRO A 188 -7.76 -19.33 0.30
C PRO A 188 -7.90 -20.04 -1.05
N LEU A 189 -7.46 -21.30 -1.11
CA LEU A 189 -7.52 -22.14 -2.30
C LEU A 189 -8.75 -23.07 -2.28
N GLY A 190 -9.48 -23.10 -1.16
CA GLY A 190 -10.59 -24.02 -0.95
C GLY A 190 -10.13 -25.49 -0.90
N ALA A 191 -11.08 -26.42 -0.96
CA ALA A 191 -10.81 -27.86 -0.99
C ALA A 191 -10.41 -28.37 -2.39
N HIS A 192 -9.79 -27.52 -3.22
CA HIS A 192 -9.45 -27.85 -4.61
C HIS A 192 -8.13 -28.60 -4.76
N LEU A 193 -7.33 -28.69 -3.69
CA LEU A 193 -6.07 -29.43 -3.66
C LEU A 193 -6.15 -30.64 -2.70
N PRO A 194 -6.64 -31.80 -3.18
CA PRO A 194 -6.76 -32.99 -2.34
C PRO A 194 -5.38 -33.51 -1.87
N ALA A 195 -5.39 -34.25 -0.77
CA ALA A 195 -4.20 -34.92 -0.26
C ALA A 195 -3.65 -35.88 -1.34
N GLY A 196 -2.35 -35.76 -1.64
CA GLY A 196 -1.64 -36.61 -2.60
C GLY A 196 -1.38 -36.03 -4.00
N THR A 197 -2.01 -34.90 -4.37
CA THR A 197 -1.80 -34.27 -5.69
C THR A 197 -1.18 -32.88 -5.59
N MET A 198 -0.10 -32.64 -6.33
CA MET A 198 0.49 -31.30 -6.47
C MET A 198 -0.36 -30.42 -7.38
N GLY A 199 -0.35 -29.11 -7.13
CA GLY A 199 -1.01 -28.12 -7.97
C GLY A 199 -0.07 -27.07 -8.52
N ILE A 200 -0.46 -26.42 -9.61
CA ILE A 200 0.20 -25.22 -10.12
C ILE A 200 -0.75 -24.04 -9.92
N LEU A 201 -0.36 -23.12 -9.03
CA LEU A 201 -1.04 -21.84 -8.86
C LEU A 201 -0.42 -20.82 -9.80
N SER A 202 -1.22 -20.25 -10.69
CA SER A 202 -0.81 -19.16 -11.58
C SER A 202 -1.57 -17.90 -11.27
N MET A 203 -0.89 -16.76 -11.25
CA MET A 203 -1.51 -15.45 -11.04
C MET A 203 -0.92 -14.38 -11.94
N ASN A 204 -1.77 -13.42 -12.32
CA ASN A 204 -1.38 -12.25 -13.09
C ASN A 204 -1.20 -11.03 -12.17
N ILE A 205 -0.06 -10.36 -12.27
CA ILE A 205 0.28 -9.16 -11.51
C ILE A 205 0.14 -7.94 -12.41
N ARG A 206 -0.92 -7.16 -12.22
CA ARG A 206 -1.25 -6.00 -13.08
C ARG A 206 -0.30 -4.83 -12.85
N ALA A 207 0.09 -4.61 -11.60
CA ALA A 207 0.94 -3.52 -11.18
C ALA A 207 1.71 -3.91 -9.91
N ALA A 208 2.91 -3.35 -9.77
CA ALA A 208 3.84 -3.61 -8.68
C ALA A 208 4.83 -2.44 -8.58
N GLY A 209 5.20 -2.08 -7.35
CA GLY A 209 6.25 -1.11 -7.07
C GLY A 209 5.99 0.32 -7.58
N PRO A 210 7.01 1.20 -7.52
CA PRO A 210 8.35 0.94 -6.98
C PRO A 210 8.37 0.67 -5.46
N TYR A 211 9.44 0.05 -4.96
CA TYR A 211 9.63 -0.27 -3.55
C TYR A 211 10.93 0.32 -3.02
N LEU A 212 10.94 0.74 -1.76
CA LEU A 212 12.16 1.17 -1.06
C LEU A 212 13.12 0.00 -0.89
N VAL A 213 14.41 0.23 -1.13
CA VAL A 213 15.48 -0.75 -0.86
C VAL A 213 16.03 -0.49 0.54
N ASN A 214 15.77 -1.40 1.48
CA ASN A 214 16.38 -1.33 2.81
C ASN A 214 17.80 -1.92 2.82
N ASP A 215 18.62 -1.59 3.81
CA ASP A 215 20.04 -2.01 3.90
C ASP A 215 20.29 -3.54 3.83
N GLN A 216 19.37 -4.35 4.37
CA GLN A 216 19.43 -5.81 4.21
C GLN A 216 19.24 -6.25 2.75
N GLN A 217 18.39 -5.56 2.00
CA GLN A 217 18.12 -5.86 0.59
C GLN A 217 19.26 -5.38 -0.31
N LYS A 218 19.95 -4.27 0.04
CA LYS A 218 21.18 -3.84 -0.65
C LYS A 218 22.24 -4.94 -0.62
N LYS A 219 22.43 -5.60 0.54
CA LYS A 219 23.38 -6.71 0.70
C LYS A 219 23.02 -7.95 -0.14
N GLU A 220 21.74 -8.31 -0.20
CA GLU A 220 21.29 -9.45 -1.01
C GLU A 220 21.33 -9.18 -2.52
N MET A 221 21.04 -7.95 -2.96
CA MET A 221 21.16 -7.55 -4.37
C MET A 221 22.60 -7.57 -4.83
N ALA A 222 23.54 -7.04 -4.03
CA ALA A 222 24.97 -7.09 -4.32
C ALA A 222 25.49 -8.54 -4.43
N ALA A 223 24.99 -9.46 -3.60
CA ALA A 223 25.38 -10.87 -3.64
C ALA A 223 24.84 -11.65 -4.85
N ARG A 224 23.75 -11.20 -5.49
CA ARG A 224 23.19 -11.84 -6.69
C ARG A 224 23.77 -11.32 -8.01
N SER A 225 24.50 -10.21 -7.97
CA SER A 225 25.15 -9.58 -9.13
C SER A 225 26.64 -9.90 -9.26
N ALA A 226 27.21 -10.68 -8.34
CA ALA A 226 28.59 -11.19 -8.35
C ALA A 226 28.62 -12.68 -8.73
#